data_AF-A0A914D1A0-F1
#
_entry.id   AF-A0A914D1A0-F1
#
_cell.length_a   1.000
_cell.length_b   1.000
_cell.length_c   1.000
_cell.angle_alpha   90.00
_cell.angle_beta   90.00
_cell.angle_gamma   90.00
#
_symmetry.space_group_name_H-M   'P 1'
#
loop_
_entity.id
_entity.type
_entity.pdbx_description
1 polymer ?
#
loop_
_entity_poly.entity_id
_entity_poly.type
_entity_poly.pdbx_seq_one_letter_code
_entity_poly.pdbx_strand_id
1 'polypeptide(L)'
;MQLRFEPAPFPAVTVCNLNAFKASSLKQYEDIQQGDLKDRGAITTKTRENLIFSVAEMPRETRQQLSYTLDEFVLRCSFNSEDCDLKRDFQIHLDPEFGNCYTFNFNDSVELKNSRAGPMYGLRLLLNVNQSDYLPTTEAAGIRLVVHEQNQEPFPDTFGYSAPTGFVSSFGLKTKVLHRLDAPYGKCSDTFRPEGYIYAEHYSLE
;
A
#
# COMPACT_ATOMS: atom_id res chain seq x y z
N MET A 1 36.98 -7.01 -18.22
CA MET A 1 35.74 -7.69 -17.85
C MET A 1 34.69 -6.62 -17.58
N GLN A 2 33.73 -6.43 -18.48
CA GLN A 2 32.70 -5.42 -18.33
C GLN A 2 31.46 -6.09 -17.75
N LEU A 3 31.09 -5.72 -16.52
CA LEU A 3 29.87 -6.21 -15.88
C LEU A 3 28.68 -5.74 -16.73
N ARG A 4 28.02 -6.68 -17.41
CA ARG A 4 26.72 -6.44 -18.04
C ARG A 4 25.67 -6.62 -16.96
N PHE A 5 24.99 -5.54 -16.61
CA PHE A 5 23.79 -5.60 -15.78
C PHE A 5 22.61 -5.88 -16.71
N GLU A 6 21.88 -6.96 -16.45
CA GLU A 6 20.64 -7.25 -17.15
C GLU A 6 19.50 -6.50 -16.45
N PRO A 7 18.71 -5.72 -17.21
CA PRO A 7 17.57 -5.02 -16.66
C PRO A 7 16.51 -6.04 -16.22
N ALA A 8 16.00 -5.88 -15.00
CA ALA A 8 14.97 -6.74 -14.43
C ALA A 8 13.64 -5.98 -14.35
N PRO A 9 12.49 -6.63 -14.61
CA PRO A 9 11.17 -6.05 -14.37
C PRO A 9 11.05 -5.56 -12.92
N PHE A 10 10.50 -4.36 -12.76
CA PHE A 10 10.21 -3.80 -11.46
C PHE A 10 8.81 -4.23 -11.02
N PRO A 11 8.61 -4.65 -9.76
CA PRO A 11 7.29 -5.04 -9.27
C PRO A 11 6.38 -3.82 -9.08
N ALA A 12 5.11 -4.07 -8.77
CA ALA A 12 4.23 -3.05 -8.22
C ALA A 12 4.57 -2.83 -6.74
N VAL A 13 4.51 -1.58 -6.29
CA VAL A 13 4.80 -1.22 -4.88
C VAL A 13 3.66 -0.37 -4.34
N THR A 14 2.88 -0.95 -3.44
CA THR A 14 1.79 -0.26 -2.74
C THR A 14 2.29 0.26 -1.40
N VAL A 15 2.07 1.55 -1.12
CA VAL A 15 2.47 2.19 0.13
C VAL A 15 1.27 2.87 0.78
N CYS A 16 1.10 2.62 2.07
CA CYS A 16 0.03 3.16 2.89
C CYS A 16 0.58 3.88 4.13
N ASN A 17 -0.15 4.87 4.63
CA ASN A 17 0.10 5.44 5.94
C ASN A 17 -0.43 4.48 7.02
N LEU A 18 0.28 4.32 8.15
CA LEU A 18 -0.23 3.50 9.27
C LEU A 18 -1.47 4.13 9.93
N ASN A 19 -1.66 5.44 9.78
CA ASN A 19 -2.92 6.10 10.15
C ASN A 19 -3.86 6.13 8.94
N ALA A 20 -5.01 5.46 9.05
CA ALA A 20 -5.98 5.37 7.97
C ALA A 20 -6.69 6.69 7.67
N PHE A 21 -7.04 7.44 8.71
CA PHE A 21 -7.90 8.62 8.60
C PHE A 21 -7.32 9.79 9.40
N LYS A 22 -7.45 10.99 8.84
CA LYS A 22 -7.00 12.23 9.48
C LYS A 22 -7.88 12.55 10.69
N ALA A 23 -7.27 12.79 11.84
CA ALA A 23 -7.99 13.21 13.04
C ALA A 23 -8.75 14.52 12.81
N SER A 24 -8.18 15.44 12.04
CA SER A 24 -8.79 16.70 11.62
C SER A 24 -10.05 16.49 10.75
N SER A 25 -10.01 15.57 9.78
CA SER A 25 -11.14 15.26 8.91
C SER A 25 -12.29 14.56 9.64
N LEU A 26 -11.98 13.71 10.61
CA LEU A 26 -13.01 13.03 11.42
C LEU A 26 -13.72 13.96 12.42
N LYS A 27 -13.18 15.14 12.74
CA LYS A 27 -13.89 16.14 13.57
C LYS A 27 -15.19 16.64 12.94
N GLN A 28 -15.31 16.55 11.61
CA GLN A 28 -16.51 16.94 10.90
C GLN A 28 -17.69 15.96 11.11
N TYR A 29 -17.39 14.75 11.60
CA TYR A 29 -18.37 13.68 11.80
C TYR A 29 -18.54 13.41 13.30
N GLU A 30 -19.45 14.18 13.93
CA GLU A 30 -19.72 14.11 15.37
C GLU A 30 -20.19 12.73 15.85
N ASP A 31 -20.82 11.93 14.98
CA ASP A 31 -21.30 10.57 15.28
C ASP A 31 -20.14 9.60 15.63
N ILE A 32 -18.94 9.87 15.11
CA ILE A 32 -17.73 9.06 15.35
C ILE A 32 -17.05 9.48 16.68
N GLN A 33 -17.34 10.69 17.18
CA GLN A 33 -16.69 11.26 18.37
C GLN A 33 -17.25 10.73 19.71
N GLN A 34 -18.55 10.39 19.76
CA GLN A 34 -19.26 10.28 21.05
C GLN A 34 -19.02 8.96 21.82
N GLY A 35 -18.49 7.91 21.19
CA GLY A 35 -18.35 6.61 21.83
C GLY A 35 -16.96 6.27 22.41
N ASP A 36 -15.88 6.77 21.80
CA ASP A 36 -14.71 5.89 21.67
C ASP A 36 -13.33 6.54 21.95
N LEU A 37 -13.20 7.88 21.88
CA LEU A 37 -11.88 8.56 21.98
C LEU A 37 -11.51 9.07 23.38
N LYS A 38 -12.34 8.85 24.40
CA LYS A 38 -12.13 9.38 25.78
C LYS A 38 -11.38 8.44 26.71
N ASP A 39 -11.31 7.13 26.43
CA ASP A 39 -10.68 6.17 27.35
C ASP A 39 -9.26 5.82 26.91
N ARG A 40 -8.27 6.45 27.56
CA ARG A 40 -6.86 6.43 27.14
C ARG A 40 -6.13 5.14 27.53
N GLY A 41 -6.79 4.19 28.20
CA GLY A 41 -6.12 3.05 28.85
C GLY A 41 -6.57 1.64 28.47
N ALA A 42 -7.72 1.45 27.81
CA ALA A 42 -8.29 0.10 27.68
C ALA A 42 -9.00 -0.24 26.35
N ILE A 43 -9.04 0.65 25.35
CA ILE A 43 -9.86 0.42 24.13
C ILE A 43 -9.16 0.98 22.86
N THR A 44 -8.02 0.43 22.43
CA THR A 44 -7.44 0.85 21.14
C THR A 44 -7.97 -0.01 19.98
N THR A 45 -8.00 -1.35 20.14
CA THR A 45 -8.40 -2.26 19.06
C THR A 45 -9.89 -2.19 18.74
N LYS A 46 -10.77 -2.29 19.74
CA LYS A 46 -12.23 -2.27 19.52
C LYS A 46 -12.71 -0.93 18.96
N THR A 47 -12.15 0.18 19.45
CA THR A 47 -12.43 1.51 18.94
C THR A 47 -11.94 1.68 17.49
N ARG A 48 -10.75 1.15 17.18
CA ARG A 48 -10.23 1.12 15.82
C ARG A 48 -11.13 0.32 14.88
N GLU A 49 -11.57 -0.86 15.31
CA GLU A 49 -12.50 -1.72 14.55
C GLU A 49 -13.83 -1.01 14.29
N ASN A 50 -14.47 -0.47 15.34
CA ASN A 50 -15.72 0.27 15.20
C ASN A 50 -15.59 1.42 14.19
N LEU A 51 -14.49 2.19 14.27
CA LEU A 51 -14.20 3.28 13.34
C LEU A 51 -14.11 2.78 11.90
N ILE A 52 -13.37 1.68 11.66
CA ILE A 52 -13.25 1.07 10.34
C ILE A 52 -14.62 0.67 9.81
N PHE A 53 -15.46 0.02 10.62
CA PHE A 53 -16.81 -0.36 10.23
C PHE A 53 -17.70 0.86 9.91
N SER A 54 -17.71 1.89 10.74
CA SER A 54 -18.50 3.10 10.50
C SER A 54 -18.06 3.83 9.22
N VAL A 55 -16.76 3.88 8.95
CA VAL A 55 -16.25 4.52 7.72
C VAL A 55 -16.53 3.65 6.49
N ALA A 56 -16.53 2.32 6.63
CA ALA A 56 -16.85 1.39 5.54
C ALA A 56 -18.29 1.54 5.01
N GLU A 57 -19.23 1.98 5.86
CA GLU A 57 -20.62 2.29 5.47
C GLU A 57 -20.75 3.59 4.64
N MET A 58 -19.71 4.41 4.58
CA MET A 58 -19.72 5.68 3.85
C MET A 58 -19.45 5.52 2.35
N PRO A 59 -19.93 6.46 1.52
CA PRO A 59 -19.58 6.54 0.09
C PRO A 59 -18.07 6.53 -0.13
N ARG A 60 -17.64 5.96 -1.26
CA ARG A 60 -16.22 5.81 -1.61
C ARG A 60 -15.49 7.16 -1.63
N GLU A 61 -16.15 8.19 -2.11
CA GLU A 61 -15.62 9.56 -2.21
C GLU A 61 -15.37 10.15 -0.82
N THR A 62 -16.27 9.92 0.12
CA THR A 62 -16.13 10.37 1.52
C THR A 62 -14.95 9.66 2.18
N ARG A 63 -14.82 8.34 2.00
CA ARG A 63 -13.68 7.56 2.52
C ARG A 63 -12.35 8.10 2.02
N GLN A 64 -12.28 8.43 0.73
CA GLN A 64 -11.08 9.03 0.12
C GLN A 64 -10.72 10.39 0.71
N GLN A 65 -11.72 11.23 1.02
CA GLN A 65 -11.52 12.56 1.59
C GLN A 65 -11.09 12.53 3.06
N LEU A 66 -11.49 11.50 3.80
CA LEU A 66 -11.10 11.30 5.20
C LEU A 66 -9.63 10.90 5.37
N SER A 67 -9.03 10.31 4.34
CA SER A 67 -7.64 9.84 4.36
C SER A 67 -6.68 10.85 3.70
N TYR A 68 -5.39 10.50 3.66
CA TYR A 68 -4.33 11.35 3.11
C TYR A 68 -4.39 11.36 1.59
N THR A 69 -4.18 12.53 0.99
CA THR A 69 -4.06 12.64 -0.47
C THR A 69 -2.63 12.30 -0.93
N LEU A 70 -2.46 12.03 -2.23
CA LEU A 70 -1.15 11.64 -2.78
C LEU A 70 -0.11 12.74 -2.57
N ASP A 71 -0.48 13.99 -2.84
CA ASP A 71 0.40 15.15 -2.72
C ASP A 71 0.75 15.47 -1.26
N GLU A 72 -0.12 15.12 -0.30
CA GLU A 72 0.16 15.24 1.14
C GLU A 72 1.12 14.16 1.63
N PHE A 73 1.02 12.95 1.07
CA PHE A 73 1.73 11.75 1.54
C PHE A 73 3.08 11.55 0.85
N VAL A 74 3.17 11.73 -0.47
CA VAL A 74 4.39 11.53 -1.27
C VAL A 74 5.01 12.87 -1.63
N LEU A 75 6.04 13.28 -0.87
CA LEU A 75 6.71 14.56 -1.09
C LEU A 75 7.68 14.53 -2.28
N ARG A 76 8.38 13.40 -2.48
CA ARG A 76 9.26 13.17 -3.63
C ARG A 76 9.23 11.71 -4.03
N CYS A 77 9.32 11.48 -5.34
CA CYS A 77 9.48 10.15 -5.92
C CYS A 77 10.58 10.21 -6.97
N SER A 78 11.48 9.24 -6.94
CA SER A 78 12.42 9.01 -8.03
C SER A 78 12.53 7.53 -8.34
N PHE A 79 12.60 7.19 -9.63
CA PHE A 79 12.81 5.84 -10.13
C PHE A 79 13.91 5.86 -11.19
N ASN A 80 14.88 4.94 -11.15
CA ASN A 80 16.05 4.96 -12.05
C ASN A 80 16.83 6.30 -12.04
N SER A 81 16.85 7.01 -10.91
CA SER A 81 17.44 8.36 -10.78
C SER A 81 16.74 9.47 -11.59
N GLU A 82 15.51 9.21 -12.06
CA GLU A 82 14.64 10.20 -12.69
C GLU A 82 13.43 10.49 -11.79
N ASP A 83 12.94 11.72 -11.80
CA ASP A 83 11.77 12.11 -11.01
C ASP A 83 10.50 11.48 -11.58
N CYS A 84 9.65 10.92 -10.71
CA CYS A 84 8.38 10.34 -11.11
C CYS A 84 7.32 11.43 -11.37
N ASP A 85 6.31 11.12 -12.17
CA ASP A 85 5.09 11.91 -12.27
C ASP A 85 4.04 11.32 -11.32
N LEU A 86 3.73 12.03 -10.23
CA LEU A 86 2.81 11.53 -9.20
C LEU A 86 1.40 11.21 -9.76
N LYS A 87 0.90 11.97 -10.74
CA LYS A 87 -0.46 11.78 -11.27
C LYS A 87 -0.54 10.62 -12.24
N ARG A 88 0.54 10.34 -12.96
CA ARG A 88 0.62 9.27 -13.95
C ARG A 88 1.09 7.94 -13.36
N ASP A 89 2.06 7.99 -12.45
CA ASP A 89 2.80 6.80 -12.03
C ASP A 89 2.21 6.11 -10.79
N PHE A 90 1.23 6.73 -10.13
CA PHE A 90 0.54 6.18 -8.97
C PHE A 90 -0.96 5.98 -9.20
N GLN A 91 -1.49 4.87 -8.68
CA GLN A 91 -2.92 4.60 -8.57
C GLN A 91 -3.33 4.53 -7.10
N ILE A 92 -4.52 5.05 -6.80
CA ILE A 92 -5.11 4.94 -5.46
C ILE A 92 -5.75 3.56 -5.27
N HIS A 93 -5.34 2.89 -4.19
CA HIS A 93 -5.97 1.68 -3.67
C HIS A 93 -6.59 2.02 -2.31
N LEU A 94 -7.86 1.66 -2.09
CA LEU A 94 -8.57 1.96 -0.85
C LEU A 94 -8.57 0.74 0.05
N ASP A 95 -7.70 0.78 1.06
CA ASP A 95 -7.60 -0.27 2.05
C ASP A 95 -8.53 0.04 3.25
N PRO A 96 -9.33 -0.93 3.73
CA PRO A 96 -10.19 -0.71 4.89
C PRO A 96 -9.43 -0.38 6.19
N GLU A 97 -8.24 -0.93 6.39
CA GLU A 97 -7.43 -0.77 7.60
C GLU A 97 -6.46 0.42 7.54
N PHE A 98 -5.98 0.77 6.34
CA PHE A 98 -4.97 1.80 6.12
C PHE A 98 -5.45 3.00 5.29
N GLY A 99 -6.70 3.02 4.83
CA GLY A 99 -7.29 4.13 4.09
C GLY A 99 -6.73 4.26 2.67
N ASN A 100 -6.31 5.46 2.27
CA ASN A 100 -5.71 5.68 0.96
C ASN A 100 -4.29 5.13 0.91
N CYS A 101 -4.12 4.07 0.13
CA CYS A 101 -2.83 3.56 -0.31
C CYS A 101 -2.53 4.00 -1.74
N TYR A 102 -1.25 4.05 -2.08
CA TYR A 102 -0.80 4.45 -3.40
C TYR A 102 0.14 3.40 -4.00
N THR A 103 -0.24 2.89 -5.16
CA THR A 103 0.48 1.84 -5.88
C THR A 103 1.28 2.45 -7.01
N PHE A 104 2.60 2.36 -6.91
CA PHE A 104 3.52 2.64 -8.00
C PHE A 104 3.59 1.43 -8.94
N ASN A 105 3.69 1.69 -10.25
CA ASN A 105 3.80 0.64 -11.28
C ASN A 105 2.62 -0.36 -11.26
N PHE A 106 1.40 0.16 -11.15
CA PHE A 106 0.17 -0.63 -11.04
C PHE A 106 -0.25 -1.31 -12.36
N ASN A 107 0.16 -0.76 -13.50
CA ASN A 107 -0.31 -1.16 -14.83
C ASN A 107 0.64 -2.19 -15.47
N ASP A 108 0.12 -3.38 -15.80
CA ASP A 108 0.86 -4.43 -16.54
C ASP A 108 1.26 -4.05 -17.97
N SER A 109 0.60 -3.06 -18.56
CA SER A 109 0.84 -2.64 -19.94
C SER A 109 2.14 -1.85 -20.07
N VAL A 110 2.69 -1.37 -18.95
CA VAL A 110 3.96 -0.63 -18.90
C VAL A 110 5.00 -1.50 -18.20
N GLU A 111 5.96 -1.99 -18.97
CA GLU A 111 7.07 -2.76 -18.41
C GLU A 111 8.16 -1.82 -17.89
N LEU A 112 8.08 -1.44 -16.61
CA LEU A 112 9.17 -0.73 -15.95
C LEU A 112 10.29 -1.70 -15.58
N LYS A 113 11.54 -1.33 -15.90
CA LYS A 113 12.73 -2.12 -15.58
C LYS A 113 13.73 -1.30 -14.80
N ASN A 114 14.39 -1.93 -13.83
CA ASN A 114 15.55 -1.35 -13.19
C ASN A 114 16.75 -1.45 -14.13
N SER A 115 17.43 -0.32 -14.33
CA SER A 115 18.64 -0.27 -15.16
C SER A 115 19.81 -1.05 -14.53
N ARG A 116 19.93 -1.01 -13.20
CA ARG A 116 20.96 -1.68 -12.40
C ARG A 116 20.45 -2.00 -11.01
N ALA A 117 21.16 -2.88 -10.31
CA ALA A 117 20.97 -3.07 -8.87
C ALA A 117 21.53 -1.87 -8.09
N GLY A 118 20.80 -1.42 -7.07
CA GLY A 118 21.25 -0.39 -6.15
C GLY A 118 20.15 0.61 -5.78
N PRO A 119 20.30 1.34 -4.66
CA PRO A 119 19.24 2.22 -4.12
C PRO A 119 18.93 3.43 -5.01
N MET A 120 19.85 3.81 -5.91
CA MET A 120 19.65 4.92 -6.86
C MET A 120 18.88 4.51 -8.12
N TYR A 121 18.83 3.20 -8.41
CA TYR A 121 18.25 2.65 -9.64
C TYR A 121 16.91 1.94 -9.38
N GLY A 122 16.43 1.94 -8.14
CA GLY A 122 15.10 1.46 -7.77
C GLY A 122 14.16 2.63 -7.46
N LEU A 123 13.01 2.30 -6.87
CA LEU A 123 12.05 3.28 -6.35
C LEU A 123 12.57 3.89 -5.06
N ARG A 124 12.61 5.22 -5.00
CA ARG A 124 12.96 5.98 -3.81
C ARG A 124 11.88 7.01 -3.53
N LEU A 125 11.32 6.95 -2.33
CA LEU A 125 10.24 7.81 -1.89
C LEU A 125 10.68 8.64 -0.69
N LEU A 126 10.28 9.91 -0.68
CA LEU A 126 10.25 10.75 0.51
C LEU A 126 8.79 10.93 0.90
N LEU A 127 8.42 10.39 2.06
CA LEU A 127 7.04 10.32 2.52
C LEU A 127 6.82 11.21 3.73
N ASN A 128 5.62 11.80 3.80
CA ASN A 128 5.16 12.55 4.95
C ASN A 128 3.93 11.85 5.56
N VAL A 129 4.13 11.20 6.70
CA VAL A 129 3.04 10.55 7.43
C VAL A 129 2.14 11.54 8.15
N ASN A 130 2.57 12.78 8.37
CA ASN A 130 1.85 13.81 9.13
C ASN A 130 1.38 13.31 10.52
N GLN A 131 2.34 12.91 11.34
CA GLN A 131 2.11 12.29 12.67
C GLN A 131 1.24 13.15 13.61
N SER A 132 1.25 14.48 13.46
CA SER A 132 0.42 15.38 14.26
C SER A 132 -1.09 15.19 14.07
N ASP A 133 -1.50 14.60 12.95
CA ASP A 133 -2.91 14.36 12.60
C ASP A 133 -3.33 12.90 12.78
N TYR A 134 -2.52 12.13 13.52
CA TYR A 134 -2.81 10.73 13.84
C TYR A 134 -3.95 10.59 14.83
N LEU A 135 -4.70 9.51 14.67
CA LEU A 135 -5.71 9.13 15.64
C LEU A 135 -5.07 8.56 16.90
N PRO A 136 -5.66 8.79 18.09
CA PRO A 136 -5.23 8.16 19.34
C PRO A 136 -5.23 6.62 19.31
N THR A 137 -5.98 6.03 18.38
CA THR A 137 -6.05 4.57 18.15
C THR A 137 -4.87 4.02 17.36
N THR A 138 -4.10 4.87 16.67
CA THR A 138 -2.95 4.44 15.88
C THR A 138 -1.73 4.27 16.79
N GLU A 139 -1.30 3.02 16.97
CA GLU A 139 -0.25 2.68 17.95
C GLU A 139 1.16 3.10 17.53
N ALA A 140 1.43 3.20 16.22
CA ALA A 140 2.76 3.49 15.70
C ALA A 140 2.72 4.42 14.49
N ALA A 141 3.75 5.27 14.38
CA ALA A 141 3.93 6.19 13.25
C ALA A 141 4.90 5.64 12.22
N GLY A 142 4.48 5.62 10.96
CA GLY A 142 5.24 5.05 9.88
C GLY A 142 4.37 4.71 8.67
N ILE A 143 4.93 3.86 7.80
CA ILE A 143 4.27 3.39 6.60
C ILE A 143 4.17 1.87 6.61
N ARG A 144 3.21 1.35 5.85
CA ARG A 144 3.10 -0.05 5.45
C ARG A 144 3.36 -0.13 3.95
N LEU A 145 4.23 -1.03 3.50
CA LEU A 145 4.54 -1.23 2.08
C LEU A 145 4.33 -2.68 1.67
N VAL A 146 3.80 -2.90 0.48
CA VAL A 146 3.60 -4.23 -0.12
C VAL A 146 4.29 -4.24 -1.47
N VAL A 147 5.02 -5.32 -1.74
CA VAL A 147 5.62 -5.59 -3.04
C VAL A 147 4.87 -6.77 -3.65
N HIS A 148 4.28 -6.58 -4.82
CA HIS A 148 3.43 -7.56 -5.47
C HIS A 148 3.56 -7.49 -7.00
N GLU A 149 2.94 -8.44 -7.70
CA GLU A 149 2.88 -8.43 -9.16
C GLU A 149 1.95 -7.34 -9.69
N GLN A 150 2.12 -6.96 -10.96
CA GLN A 150 1.26 -5.99 -11.63
C GLN A 150 -0.14 -6.59 -11.85
N ASN A 151 -1.18 -5.77 -11.67
CA ASN A 151 -2.60 -6.15 -11.52
C ASN A 151 -2.89 -7.33 -10.57
N GLN A 152 -2.11 -7.44 -9.50
CA GLN A 152 -2.47 -8.21 -8.32
C GLN A 152 -2.99 -7.28 -7.23
N GLU A 153 -4.03 -7.68 -6.51
CA GLU A 153 -4.55 -6.90 -5.38
C GLU A 153 -3.53 -6.88 -4.23
N PRO A 154 -3.14 -5.71 -3.71
CA PRO A 154 -2.27 -5.63 -2.55
C PRO A 154 -3.03 -5.95 -1.26
N PHE A 155 -2.41 -6.72 -0.36
CA PHE A 155 -2.91 -6.97 1.00
C PHE A 155 -1.91 -6.45 2.06
N PRO A 156 -1.96 -5.15 2.42
CA PRO A 156 -1.02 -4.54 3.35
C PRO A 156 -1.10 -5.07 4.79
N ASP A 157 -2.26 -5.57 5.19
CA ASP A 157 -2.49 -6.23 6.48
C ASP A 157 -1.65 -7.51 6.59
N THR A 158 -1.71 -8.36 5.56
CA THR A 158 -1.12 -9.71 5.57
C THR A 158 0.33 -9.73 5.09
N PHE A 159 0.65 -9.07 3.97
CA PHE A 159 1.98 -9.13 3.32
C PHE A 159 2.78 -7.84 3.41
N GLY A 160 2.29 -6.86 4.15
CA GLY A 160 3.00 -5.61 4.32
C GLY A 160 4.32 -5.76 5.09
N TYR A 161 5.23 -4.85 4.80
CA TYR A 161 6.42 -4.55 5.60
C TYR A 161 6.26 -3.15 6.20
N SER A 162 6.65 -2.98 7.45
CA SER A 162 6.56 -1.68 8.12
C SER A 162 7.89 -0.95 8.05
N ALA A 163 7.84 0.36 7.78
CA ALA A 163 9.00 1.24 7.89
C ALA A 163 8.68 2.41 8.83
N PRO A 164 9.51 2.65 9.87
CA PRO A 164 9.29 3.73 10.82
C PRO A 164 9.59 5.10 10.19
N THR A 165 8.98 6.14 10.74
CA THR A 165 9.34 7.53 10.43
C THR A 165 10.68 7.92 11.07
N GLY A 166 11.34 8.94 10.52
CA GLY A 166 12.61 9.49 11.05
C GLY A 166 13.89 8.79 10.60
N PHE A 167 13.80 7.70 9.84
CA PHE A 167 14.95 6.94 9.33
C PHE A 167 14.79 6.64 7.84
N VAL A 168 15.92 6.45 7.15
CA VAL A 168 15.92 5.92 5.78
C VAL A 168 15.83 4.39 5.86
N SER A 169 14.67 3.84 5.48
CA SER A 169 14.47 2.40 5.38
C SER A 169 14.78 1.92 3.96
N SER A 170 15.57 0.84 3.84
CA SER A 170 15.97 0.27 2.54
C SER A 170 15.58 -1.19 2.45
N PHE A 171 14.81 -1.54 1.41
CA PHE A 171 14.32 -2.90 1.17
C PHE A 171 14.98 -3.46 -0.08
N GLY A 172 15.84 -4.48 0.10
CA GLY A 172 16.48 -5.19 -1.00
C GLY A 172 15.54 -6.28 -1.53
N LEU A 173 15.23 -6.25 -2.82
CA LEU A 173 14.32 -7.19 -3.45
C LEU A 173 15.09 -8.17 -4.34
N LYS A 174 14.63 -9.42 -4.38
CA LYS A 174 15.12 -10.46 -5.28
C LYS A 174 13.93 -11.20 -5.87
N THR A 175 13.75 -11.07 -7.18
CA THR A 175 12.69 -11.77 -7.90
C THR A 175 12.96 -13.27 -7.93
N LYS A 176 11.92 -14.06 -7.67
CA LYS A 176 11.95 -15.51 -7.79
C LYS A 176 10.70 -15.97 -8.53
N VAL A 177 10.88 -16.53 -9.72
CA VAL A 177 9.79 -17.10 -10.51
C VAL A 177 9.69 -18.59 -10.20
N LEU A 178 8.48 -19.07 -9.88
CA LEU A 178 8.21 -20.47 -9.62
C LEU A 178 7.22 -21.00 -10.66
N HIS A 179 7.66 -21.90 -11.52
CA HIS A 179 6.78 -22.63 -12.42
C HIS A 179 6.41 -23.97 -11.77
N ARG A 180 5.10 -24.22 -11.62
CA ARG A 180 4.55 -25.48 -11.12
C ARG A 180 3.83 -26.19 -12.26
N LEU A 181 3.89 -27.52 -12.27
CA LEU A 181 3.20 -28.32 -13.28
C LEU A 181 1.71 -28.44 -12.97
N ASP A 182 0.91 -28.47 -14.01
CA ASP A 182 -0.52 -28.74 -13.98
C ASP A 182 -0.81 -30.23 -13.79
N ALA A 183 -2.09 -30.61 -13.86
CA ALA A 183 -2.49 -32.01 -13.76
C ALA A 183 -1.87 -32.83 -14.91
N PRO A 184 -1.34 -34.04 -14.64
CA PRO A 184 -1.51 -34.87 -13.43
C PRO A 184 -0.46 -34.65 -12.34
N TYR A 185 0.53 -33.79 -12.54
CA TYR A 185 1.67 -33.63 -11.64
C TYR A 185 1.40 -32.64 -10.49
N GLY A 186 0.43 -31.75 -10.66
CA GLY A 186 -0.01 -30.80 -9.65
C GLY A 186 -1.49 -30.45 -9.75
N LYS A 187 -1.94 -29.56 -8.86
CA LYS A 187 -3.28 -28.95 -8.88
C LYS A 187 -3.20 -27.46 -9.23
N CYS A 188 -2.32 -27.13 -10.17
CA CYS A 188 -2.14 -25.77 -10.66
C CYS A 188 -2.97 -25.56 -11.93
N SER A 189 -3.51 -24.36 -12.11
CA SER A 189 -4.24 -23.95 -13.30
C SER A 189 -4.09 -22.45 -13.47
N ASP A 190 -3.63 -22.02 -14.64
CA ASP A 190 -3.39 -20.61 -14.95
C ASP A 190 -4.70 -19.84 -15.22
N THR A 191 -5.81 -20.57 -15.42
CA THR A 191 -7.14 -20.01 -15.72
C THR A 191 -8.10 -20.15 -14.54
N PHE A 192 -7.65 -20.70 -13.41
CA PHE A 192 -8.53 -20.92 -12.27
C PHE A 192 -8.87 -19.59 -11.61
N ARG A 193 -10.17 -19.32 -11.49
CA ARG A 193 -10.73 -18.21 -10.72
C ARG A 193 -11.87 -18.75 -9.88
N PRO A 194 -11.81 -18.65 -8.53
CA PRO A 194 -12.87 -19.19 -7.69
C PRO A 194 -14.19 -18.44 -7.90
N GLU A 195 -15.31 -19.17 -7.80
CA GLU A 195 -16.63 -18.55 -7.79
C GLU A 195 -16.75 -17.59 -6.60
N GLY A 196 -17.20 -16.36 -6.85
CA GLY A 196 -17.29 -15.33 -5.82
C GLY A 196 -15.99 -14.57 -5.54
N TYR A 197 -14.97 -14.66 -6.40
CA TYR A 197 -13.78 -13.81 -6.29
C TYR A 197 -14.15 -12.34 -6.49
N ILE A 198 -14.04 -11.56 -5.41
CA ILE A 198 -14.50 -10.16 -5.33
C ILE A 198 -13.53 -9.14 -5.94
N TYR A 199 -12.25 -9.48 -6.05
CA TYR A 199 -11.22 -8.57 -6.58
C TYR A 199 -11.21 -8.60 -8.11
N ALA A 200 -11.01 -7.45 -8.75
CA ALA A 200 -11.03 -7.33 -10.21
C ALA A 200 -9.78 -7.95 -10.85
N GLU A 201 -8.70 -7.92 -10.08
CA GLU A 201 -7.35 -8.38 -10.34
C GLU A 201 -7.27 -9.88 -10.64
N HIS A 202 -6.07 -10.32 -11.04
CA HIS A 202 -5.80 -11.73 -11.26
C HIS A 202 -5.93 -12.50 -9.96
N TYR A 203 -6.45 -13.72 -10.03
CA TYR A 203 -6.47 -14.59 -8.86
C TYR A 203 -5.04 -14.93 -8.46
N SER A 204 -4.69 -14.62 -7.21
CA SER A 204 -3.42 -14.99 -6.58
C SER A 204 -3.68 -15.67 -5.23
N LEU A 205 -2.72 -16.50 -4.83
CA LEU A 205 -2.72 -17.23 -3.55
C LEU A 205 -1.95 -16.50 -2.44
N GLU A 206 -1.38 -15.34 -2.75
CA GLU A 206 -0.92 -14.41 -1.72
C GLU A 206 -2.18 -13.90 -1.02
#